data_AF-A0A960T1M3-F1
#
_entry.id   AF-A0A960T1M3-F1
#
_cell.length_a   1.000
_cell.length_b   1.000
_cell.length_c   1.000
_cell.angle_alpha   90.00
_cell.angle_beta   90.00
_cell.angle_gamma   90.00
#
_symmetry.space_group_name_H-M   'P 1'
#
loop_
_entity.id
_entity.type
_entity.pdbx_description
1 polymer ?
#
loop_
_entity_poly.entity_id
_entity_poly.type
_entity_poly.pdbx_seq_one_letter_code
_entity_poly.pdbx_strand_id
1 'polypeptide(L)'
;MKTILLWLAAATIAVAAPGNAWHLASQNEAQIGVTMRDPLYEVADSDTTIYQGVYLGGGDNQTGGSVFCRTTPRGGSPSAWTELPLAFHANVGANQYWKAVVPTSTFGATDVIEYYIKVTYSGGAPETTYLYGSDTASDVTTTEATAQATPFSIRNRPGWIYHANNRSLAGGDIQLSLKTGYIGPDNDPATRWATDGAVYFTTDGSAPGGALGVPGGTSSAAPLVFDGIEGDNSGNGNAAVWRGTMEGVLDGLPFGGEVKYKIGLWNAETGEEKFADHVAGTDNAVFVYQNGSPGDPVLTVNGLNANYTTSKLFVDEIAGDSIPLDIVFQPGEANITVAEVYTNLNRRDRADVDADGDGYPDGVSGPDGNSIVAGDDSNYFKAIAMTDAGAGTYTLTLPAEKTGAYRLTARWKVSGDPNWRWYTNLGANRRDHAITISPKDARDIRLYEINVLNIEASGDTFETRSTLEDLHNAAGAPHNGSNRWDLDYLKNLGANWLWFQPIHPPARDGREPVDGWGGSGLPYEPGSPYAVKNFFEVSPIFTKDFSGSPFDNND
;
A
#
# COMPACT_ATOMS: atom_id res chain seq x y z
N MET A 1 -65.34 -41.94 16.75
CA MET A 1 -64.33 -40.93 16.41
C MET A 1 -64.70 -40.30 15.09
N LYS A 2 -65.01 -39.00 15.07
CA LYS A 2 -65.18 -38.21 13.85
C LYS A 2 -63.98 -37.27 13.76
N THR A 3 -63.17 -37.43 12.72
CA THR A 3 -62.03 -36.56 12.45
C THR A 3 -62.51 -35.40 11.60
N ILE A 4 -62.39 -34.18 12.13
CA ILE A 4 -62.63 -32.92 11.41
C ILE A 4 -61.32 -32.53 10.72
N LEU A 5 -61.36 -32.34 9.42
CA LEU A 5 -60.25 -31.85 8.61
C LEU A 5 -60.40 -30.32 8.49
N LEU A 6 -59.51 -29.57 9.14
CA LEU A 6 -59.42 -28.12 9.01
C LEU A 6 -58.56 -27.77 7.79
N TRP A 7 -59.15 -27.09 6.80
CA TRP A 7 -58.40 -26.48 5.70
C TRP A 7 -57.84 -25.13 6.17
N LEU A 8 -56.51 -25.00 6.25
CA LEU A 8 -55.85 -23.69 6.34
C LEU A 8 -55.75 -23.12 4.92
N ALA A 9 -56.45 -22.02 4.66
CA ALA A 9 -56.20 -21.19 3.50
C ALA A 9 -54.89 -20.41 3.73
N ALA A 10 -53.87 -20.67 2.91
CA ALA A 10 -52.69 -19.82 2.84
C ALA A 10 -53.09 -18.50 2.18
N ALA A 11 -53.22 -17.44 2.97
CA ALA A 11 -53.21 -16.08 2.43
C ALA A 11 -51.81 -15.82 1.88
N THR A 12 -51.70 -15.61 0.58
CA THR A 12 -50.49 -15.07 -0.04
C THR A 12 -50.23 -13.69 0.57
N ILE A 13 -49.16 -13.59 1.36
CA ILE A 13 -48.62 -12.31 1.81
C ILE A 13 -48.16 -11.59 0.53
N ALA A 14 -48.88 -10.53 0.13
CA ALA A 14 -48.36 -9.61 -0.88
C ALA A 14 -47.08 -9.00 -0.29
N VAL A 15 -45.94 -9.36 -0.87
CA VAL A 15 -44.66 -8.79 -0.47
C VAL A 15 -44.65 -7.33 -0.96
N ALA A 16 -44.49 -6.40 -0.03
CA ALA A 16 -44.25 -4.99 -0.29
C ALA A 16 -43.20 -4.81 -1.39
N ALA A 17 -43.61 -4.31 -2.56
CA ALA A 17 -42.70 -4.07 -3.68
C ALA A 17 -42.42 -2.56 -3.80
N PRO A 18 -41.14 -2.13 -3.81
CA PRO A 18 -40.80 -0.75 -4.13
C PRO A 18 -41.18 -0.46 -5.58
N GLY A 19 -41.50 0.81 -5.86
CA GLY A 19 -41.72 1.29 -7.22
C GLY A 19 -40.40 1.45 -7.98
N ASN A 20 -40.50 1.45 -9.30
CA ASN A 20 -39.38 1.64 -10.20
C ASN A 20 -38.99 3.13 -10.26
N ALA A 21 -38.28 3.56 -9.24
CA ALA A 21 -37.74 4.90 -9.06
C ALA A 21 -36.21 4.87 -9.07
N TRP A 22 -35.57 5.95 -9.54
CA TRP A 22 -34.11 6.09 -9.54
C TRP A 22 -33.66 7.52 -9.23
N HIS A 23 -32.46 7.59 -8.65
CA HIS A 23 -31.68 8.81 -8.52
C HIS A 23 -30.19 8.47 -8.67
N LEU A 24 -29.66 8.62 -9.89
CA LEU A 24 -28.24 8.42 -10.18
C LEU A 24 -27.53 9.76 -10.14
N ALA A 25 -27.08 10.15 -8.95
CA ALA A 25 -26.68 11.53 -8.66
C ALA A 25 -25.68 12.12 -9.64
N SER A 26 -24.68 11.35 -10.10
CA SER A 26 -23.65 11.81 -11.03
C SER A 26 -24.01 11.76 -12.51
N GLN A 27 -25.15 11.16 -12.87
CA GLN A 27 -25.49 10.95 -14.27
C GLN A 27 -26.29 12.12 -14.84
N ASN A 28 -25.90 12.54 -16.05
CA ASN A 28 -26.72 13.42 -16.88
C ASN A 28 -27.96 12.64 -17.34
N GLU A 29 -29.13 13.12 -16.96
CA GLU A 29 -30.40 12.56 -17.39
C GLU A 29 -30.78 13.16 -18.74
N ALA A 30 -30.50 12.40 -19.81
CA ALA A 30 -30.67 12.85 -21.19
C ALA A 30 -32.10 13.35 -21.49
N GLN A 31 -33.12 12.85 -20.79
CA GLN A 31 -34.51 13.26 -21.01
C GLN A 31 -34.86 14.64 -20.45
N ILE A 32 -34.13 15.13 -19.44
CA ILE A 32 -34.33 16.47 -18.86
C ILE A 32 -33.09 17.38 -19.01
N GLY A 33 -32.00 16.89 -19.60
CA GLY A 33 -30.83 17.66 -19.99
C GLY A 33 -29.99 18.19 -18.82
N VAL A 34 -30.20 17.65 -17.61
CA VAL A 34 -29.51 18.06 -16.38
C VAL A 34 -28.95 16.84 -15.67
N THR A 35 -27.96 17.05 -14.81
CA THR A 35 -27.50 16.01 -13.89
C THR A 35 -28.53 15.81 -12.78
N MET A 36 -28.71 14.57 -12.32
CA MET A 36 -29.74 14.27 -11.30
C MET A 36 -29.46 14.97 -9.96
N ARG A 37 -28.24 15.46 -9.73
CA ARG A 37 -27.85 16.42 -8.70
C ARG A 37 -27.17 17.62 -9.39
N ASP A 38 -27.65 18.84 -9.12
CA ASP A 38 -27.15 20.06 -9.78
C ASP A 38 -27.06 21.26 -8.79
N PRO A 39 -25.88 21.86 -8.56
CA PRO A 39 -24.59 21.47 -9.11
C PRO A 39 -24.20 20.07 -8.63
N LEU A 40 -23.51 19.36 -9.52
CA LEU A 40 -23.10 17.97 -9.30
C LEU A 40 -22.10 17.85 -8.13
N TYR A 41 -21.20 18.82 -8.00
CA TYR A 41 -20.17 18.89 -6.97
C TYR A 41 -20.16 20.30 -6.36
N GLU A 42 -19.78 20.42 -5.08
CA GLU A 42 -19.43 21.68 -4.39
C GLU A 42 -20.54 22.75 -4.32
N VAL A 43 -21.06 23.00 -3.12
CA VAL A 43 -22.36 23.69 -2.94
C VAL A 43 -22.29 24.93 -2.06
N ALA A 44 -21.08 25.45 -2.00
CA ALA A 44 -20.62 26.53 -1.17
C ALA A 44 -21.53 27.76 -1.11
N ASP A 45 -21.92 28.24 -2.29
CA ASP A 45 -22.53 29.56 -2.48
C ASP A 45 -23.77 29.47 -3.40
N SER A 46 -24.29 28.25 -3.60
CA SER A 46 -25.51 27.96 -4.37
C SER A 46 -26.28 26.79 -3.78
N ASP A 47 -27.60 26.83 -3.92
CA ASP A 47 -28.46 25.73 -3.52
C ASP A 47 -28.38 24.55 -4.50
N THR A 48 -28.59 23.34 -4.00
CA THR A 48 -28.51 22.11 -4.80
C THR A 48 -29.90 21.61 -5.15
N THR A 49 -30.15 21.40 -6.44
CA THR A 49 -31.35 20.75 -6.92
C THR A 49 -31.12 19.25 -7.02
N ILE A 50 -31.98 18.48 -6.34
CA ILE A 50 -32.03 17.02 -6.42
C ILE A 50 -33.20 16.64 -7.32
N TYR A 51 -32.92 15.96 -8.43
CA TYR A 51 -33.91 15.39 -9.33
C TYR A 51 -34.09 13.90 -9.07
N GLN A 52 -35.27 13.37 -9.35
CA GLN A 52 -35.59 11.96 -9.17
C GLN A 52 -36.57 11.51 -10.26
N GLY A 53 -36.38 10.30 -10.78
CA GLY A 53 -37.18 9.74 -11.87
C GLY A 53 -37.98 8.51 -11.44
N VAL A 54 -39.17 8.32 -12.03
CA VAL A 54 -40.03 7.13 -11.88
C VAL A 54 -40.49 6.64 -13.25
N TYR A 55 -40.50 5.31 -13.43
CA TYR A 55 -40.96 4.68 -14.66
C TYR A 55 -42.48 4.53 -14.64
N LEU A 56 -43.18 5.52 -15.18
CA LEU A 56 -44.63 5.52 -15.35
C LEU A 56 -45.13 4.38 -16.25
N GLY A 57 -44.31 3.92 -17.21
CA GLY A 57 -44.66 2.84 -18.13
C GLY A 57 -45.01 1.50 -17.47
N GLY A 58 -44.58 1.31 -16.21
CA GLY A 58 -44.94 0.14 -15.38
C GLY A 58 -46.22 0.31 -14.56
N GLY A 59 -46.83 1.51 -14.57
CA GLY A 59 -47.99 1.86 -13.75
C GLY A 59 -47.66 2.66 -12.48
N ASP A 60 -46.37 2.91 -12.21
CA ASP A 60 -45.88 3.58 -11.00
C ASP A 60 -46.08 5.10 -11.09
N ASN A 61 -47.31 5.55 -10.88
CA ASN A 61 -47.64 6.97 -10.93
C ASN A 61 -47.34 7.66 -9.58
N GLN A 62 -46.22 8.37 -9.51
CA GLN A 62 -45.86 9.17 -8.35
C GLN A 62 -46.81 10.37 -8.20
N THR A 63 -47.22 10.64 -6.97
CA THR A 63 -48.13 11.74 -6.61
C THR A 63 -47.53 12.72 -5.61
N GLY A 64 -46.35 12.41 -5.08
CA GLY A 64 -45.63 13.27 -4.17
C GLY A 64 -44.35 12.61 -3.68
N GLY A 65 -43.80 13.17 -2.62
CA GLY A 65 -42.56 12.70 -2.02
C GLY A 65 -41.78 13.85 -1.39
N SER A 66 -40.65 13.51 -0.81
CA SER A 66 -39.79 14.47 -0.12
C SER A 66 -38.33 14.06 -0.23
N VAL A 67 -37.44 15.03 -0.29
CA VAL A 67 -36.01 14.84 0.01
C VAL A 67 -35.83 15.11 1.50
N PHE A 68 -35.24 14.17 2.21
CA PHE A 68 -34.80 14.38 3.59
C PHE A 68 -33.32 14.65 3.58
N CYS A 69 -32.88 15.79 4.12
CA CYS A 69 -31.47 16.14 4.22
C CYS A 69 -31.04 16.43 5.65
N ARG A 70 -29.77 16.21 5.97
CA ARG A 70 -29.15 16.65 7.23
C ARG A 70 -27.70 17.07 6.98
N THR A 71 -27.16 17.78 7.95
CA THR A 71 -25.74 18.16 7.98
C THR A 71 -25.02 17.49 9.12
N THR A 72 -23.78 17.06 8.88
CA THR A 72 -22.87 16.61 9.92
C THR A 72 -21.70 17.59 9.97
N PRO A 73 -21.63 18.47 10.99
CA PRO A 73 -20.50 19.37 11.17
C PRO A 73 -19.21 18.61 11.36
N ARG A 74 -18.09 19.24 10.97
CA ARG A 74 -16.75 18.69 11.15
C ARG A 74 -16.51 18.29 12.61
N GLY A 75 -16.17 17.02 12.85
CA GLY A 75 -15.90 16.48 14.19
C GLY A 75 -17.11 16.48 15.14
N GLY A 76 -18.31 16.74 14.60
CA GLY A 76 -19.57 16.77 15.33
C GLY A 76 -20.46 15.57 15.03
N SER A 77 -21.66 15.60 15.59
CA SER A 77 -22.70 14.60 15.32
C SER A 77 -23.67 15.09 14.24
N PRO A 78 -24.32 14.18 13.47
CA PRO A 78 -25.32 14.55 12.49
C PRO A 78 -26.49 15.33 13.11
N SER A 79 -26.97 16.35 12.41
CA SER A 79 -28.19 17.07 12.75
C SER A 79 -29.44 16.23 12.47
N ALA A 80 -30.59 16.72 12.93
CA ALA A 80 -31.87 16.09 12.64
C ALA A 80 -32.21 16.18 11.14
N TRP A 81 -32.87 15.16 10.60
CA TRP A 81 -33.37 15.16 9.23
C TRP A 81 -34.38 16.29 9.02
N THR A 82 -34.17 17.07 7.97
CA THR A 82 -35.06 18.14 7.51
C THR A 82 -35.77 17.67 6.25
N GLU A 83 -37.09 17.80 6.22
CA GLU A 83 -37.92 17.40 5.09
C GLU A 83 -38.12 18.55 4.10
N LEU A 84 -37.87 18.28 2.82
CA LEU A 84 -38.04 19.20 1.70
C LEU A 84 -38.99 18.56 0.67
N PRO A 85 -40.11 19.20 0.30
CA PRO A 85 -41.09 18.59 -0.59
C PRO A 85 -40.54 18.40 -2.00
N LEU A 86 -40.77 17.23 -2.61
CA LEU A 86 -40.58 17.02 -4.04
C LEU A 86 -41.71 17.71 -4.81
N ALA A 87 -41.34 18.53 -5.79
CA ALA A 87 -42.24 19.14 -6.74
C ALA A 87 -42.15 18.43 -8.10
N PHE A 88 -43.29 18.32 -8.78
CA PHE A 88 -43.34 17.79 -10.15
C PHE A 88 -42.47 18.65 -11.07
N HIS A 89 -41.61 17.99 -11.86
CA HIS A 89 -40.77 18.65 -12.85
C HIS A 89 -41.31 18.46 -14.27
N ALA A 90 -41.43 17.22 -14.74
CA ALA A 90 -41.88 16.91 -16.09
C ALA A 90 -42.31 15.45 -16.27
N ASN A 91 -43.12 15.18 -17.30
CA ASN A 91 -43.26 13.84 -17.87
C ASN A 91 -42.55 13.83 -19.23
N VAL A 92 -41.65 12.87 -19.44
CA VAL A 92 -40.93 12.71 -20.72
C VAL A 92 -40.96 11.24 -21.11
N GLY A 93 -41.64 10.93 -22.23
CA GLY A 93 -41.85 9.55 -22.65
C GLY A 93 -42.62 8.74 -21.59
N ALA A 94 -42.05 7.61 -21.16
CA ALA A 94 -42.61 6.73 -20.14
C ALA A 94 -42.14 7.05 -18.72
N ASN A 95 -41.47 8.19 -18.52
CA ASN A 95 -40.86 8.59 -17.25
C ASN A 95 -41.50 9.85 -16.69
N GLN A 96 -41.57 9.92 -15.36
CA GLN A 96 -41.97 11.09 -14.60
C GLN A 96 -40.80 11.56 -13.74
N TYR A 97 -40.54 12.87 -13.74
CA TYR A 97 -39.45 13.50 -13.03
C TYR A 97 -39.96 14.48 -11.99
N TRP A 98 -39.32 14.47 -10.83
CA TRP A 98 -39.59 15.33 -9.68
C TRP A 98 -38.29 15.97 -9.19
N LYS A 99 -38.39 17.08 -8.47
CA LYS A 99 -37.23 17.77 -7.91
C LYS A 99 -37.49 18.46 -6.58
N ALA A 100 -36.45 18.62 -5.78
CA ALA A 100 -36.44 19.48 -4.60
C ALA A 100 -35.15 20.31 -4.57
N VAL A 101 -35.22 21.49 -3.95
CA VAL A 101 -34.06 22.36 -3.73
C VAL A 101 -33.61 22.20 -2.28
N VAL A 102 -32.37 21.75 -2.10
CA VAL A 102 -31.68 21.66 -0.81
C VAL A 102 -30.94 22.98 -0.59
N PRO A 103 -31.16 23.69 0.54
CA PRO A 103 -30.61 25.02 0.79
C PRO A 103 -29.14 24.99 1.20
N THR A 104 -28.30 24.36 0.37
CA THR A 104 -26.90 24.05 0.68
C THR A 104 -26.04 25.29 0.90
N SER A 105 -26.41 26.43 0.29
CA SER A 105 -25.76 27.72 0.52
C SER A 105 -25.88 28.23 1.97
N THR A 106 -26.82 27.68 2.75
CA THR A 106 -27.05 28.06 4.15
C THR A 106 -26.35 27.15 5.17
N PHE A 107 -25.77 26.04 4.70
CA PHE A 107 -25.09 25.07 5.54
C PHE A 107 -23.64 25.46 5.82
N GLY A 108 -23.03 24.87 6.86
CA GLY A 108 -21.64 25.14 7.17
C GLY A 108 -20.72 24.75 6.00
N ALA A 109 -19.75 25.62 5.69
CA ALA A 109 -18.80 25.43 4.57
C ALA A 109 -17.88 24.18 4.71
N THR A 110 -18.02 23.40 5.78
CA THR A 110 -17.27 22.15 6.01
C THR A 110 -18.17 20.98 6.41
N ASP A 111 -19.50 21.19 6.43
CA ASP A 111 -20.44 20.17 6.84
C ASP A 111 -20.59 19.11 5.74
N VAL A 112 -20.64 17.84 6.12
CA VAL A 112 -21.08 16.78 5.20
C VAL A 112 -22.60 16.85 5.11
N ILE A 113 -23.14 16.91 3.90
CA ILE A 113 -24.58 16.94 3.68
C ILE A 113 -25.00 15.55 3.23
N GLU A 114 -25.96 14.95 3.94
CA GLU A 114 -26.51 13.64 3.60
C GLU A 114 -27.98 13.81 3.23
N TYR A 115 -28.46 13.00 2.28
CA TYR A 115 -29.86 12.98 1.91
C TYR A 115 -30.36 11.61 1.44
N TYR A 116 -31.66 11.39 1.59
CA TYR A 116 -32.38 10.28 0.95
C TYR A 116 -33.72 10.79 0.43
N ILE A 117 -34.35 10.02 -0.46
CA ILE A 117 -35.55 10.48 -1.16
C ILE A 117 -36.70 9.55 -0.85
N LYS A 118 -37.85 10.10 -0.45
CA LYS A 118 -39.11 9.38 -0.27
C LYS A 118 -40.01 9.65 -1.47
N VAL A 119 -40.56 8.59 -2.05
CA VAL A 119 -41.45 8.61 -3.22
C VAL A 119 -42.80 8.03 -2.82
N THR A 120 -43.89 8.76 -3.10
CA THR A 120 -45.27 8.32 -2.79
C THR A 120 -46.11 8.20 -4.05
N TYR A 121 -46.93 7.15 -4.12
CA TYR A 121 -47.69 6.75 -5.32
C TYR A 121 -49.20 6.81 -5.11
N SER A 122 -49.96 6.95 -6.19
CA SER A 122 -51.41 6.77 -6.17
C SER A 122 -51.78 5.29 -6.06
N GLY A 123 -52.77 4.95 -5.22
CA GLY A 123 -53.39 3.61 -5.22
C GLY A 123 -52.76 2.57 -4.27
N GLY A 124 -51.77 2.96 -3.47
CA GLY A 124 -51.19 2.12 -2.41
C GLY A 124 -50.21 1.04 -2.89
N ALA A 125 -50.13 0.81 -4.20
CA ALA A 125 -49.10 -0.01 -4.86
C ALA A 125 -48.56 0.75 -6.09
N PRO A 126 -47.23 0.83 -6.29
CA PRO A 126 -46.20 0.31 -5.39
C PRO A 126 -46.20 1.04 -4.04
N GLU A 127 -45.59 0.41 -3.03
CA GLU A 127 -45.52 1.01 -1.70
C GLU A 127 -44.62 2.25 -1.69
N THR A 128 -44.72 3.04 -0.61
CA THR A 128 -43.81 4.17 -0.39
C THR A 128 -42.37 3.67 -0.53
N THR A 129 -41.64 4.29 -1.45
CA THR A 129 -40.30 3.85 -1.83
C THR A 129 -39.29 4.89 -1.38
N TYR A 130 -38.19 4.42 -0.80
CA TYR A 130 -37.08 5.24 -0.38
C TYR A 130 -35.87 4.95 -1.27
N LEU A 131 -35.29 6.00 -1.81
CA LEU A 131 -34.05 5.95 -2.59
C LEU A 131 -32.87 6.38 -1.72
N TYR A 132 -31.80 5.61 -1.82
CA TYR A 132 -30.55 5.82 -1.10
C TYR A 132 -29.39 5.23 -1.92
N GLY A 133 -28.15 5.44 -1.52
CA GLY A 133 -27.00 4.89 -2.25
C GLY A 133 -25.82 5.84 -2.28
N SER A 134 -25.15 5.89 -3.43
CA SER A 134 -23.92 6.66 -3.65
C SER A 134 -24.02 7.55 -4.88
N ASP A 135 -22.96 8.27 -5.23
CA ASP A 135 -22.96 9.11 -6.43
C ASP A 135 -23.21 8.32 -7.73
N THR A 136 -22.80 7.05 -7.78
CA THR A 136 -22.88 6.20 -8.99
C THR A 136 -23.93 5.09 -8.90
N ALA A 137 -24.57 4.91 -7.75
CA ALA A 137 -25.54 3.83 -7.53
C ALA A 137 -26.79 4.33 -6.82
N SER A 138 -27.95 3.86 -7.28
CA SER A 138 -29.26 4.14 -6.70
C SER A 138 -29.90 2.84 -6.27
N ASP A 139 -30.16 2.71 -4.97
CA ASP A 139 -30.88 1.58 -4.39
C ASP A 139 -32.29 2.00 -3.96
N VAL A 140 -33.21 1.04 -3.90
CA VAL A 140 -34.60 1.23 -3.49
C VAL A 140 -34.95 0.33 -2.31
N THR A 141 -35.76 0.84 -1.39
CA THR A 141 -36.32 0.07 -0.27
C THR A 141 -37.69 0.58 0.11
N THR A 142 -38.52 -0.26 0.74
CA THR A 142 -39.77 0.18 1.39
C THR A 142 -39.54 0.54 2.87
N THR A 143 -38.31 0.41 3.39
CA THR A 143 -37.95 0.67 4.78
C THR A 143 -37.11 1.93 4.93
N GLU A 144 -37.67 2.98 5.53
CA GLU A 144 -37.00 4.27 5.74
C GLU A 144 -35.68 4.16 6.51
N ALA A 145 -35.64 3.32 7.54
CA ALA A 145 -34.44 3.13 8.36
C ALA A 145 -33.24 2.61 7.56
N THR A 146 -33.49 1.82 6.49
CA THR A 146 -32.44 1.37 5.57
C THR A 146 -31.88 2.55 4.78
N ALA A 147 -32.74 3.41 4.24
CA ALA A 147 -32.31 4.59 3.51
C ALA A 147 -31.56 5.60 4.40
N GLN A 148 -31.96 5.74 5.67
CA GLN A 148 -31.26 6.58 6.65
C GLN A 148 -29.88 6.04 7.06
N ALA A 149 -29.66 4.72 6.99
CA ALA A 149 -28.40 4.09 7.34
C ALA A 149 -27.34 4.23 6.24
N THR A 150 -27.76 4.37 4.99
CA THR A 150 -26.87 4.49 3.81
C THR A 150 -27.36 5.60 2.87
N PRO A 151 -27.47 6.86 3.35
CA PRO A 151 -27.97 7.97 2.55
C PRO A 151 -26.98 8.34 1.45
N PHE A 152 -27.45 9.05 0.42
CA PHE A 152 -26.56 9.76 -0.49
C PHE A 152 -25.80 10.83 0.27
N SER A 153 -24.55 11.12 -0.12
CA SER A 153 -23.78 12.24 0.40
C SER A 153 -23.55 13.28 -0.70
N ILE A 154 -23.59 14.56 -0.35
CA ILE A 154 -23.12 15.66 -1.18
C ILE A 154 -21.75 16.05 -0.66
N ARG A 155 -20.78 16.08 -1.57
CA ARG A 155 -19.41 16.47 -1.25
C ARG A 155 -19.35 17.98 -1.11
N ASN A 156 -19.09 18.42 0.12
CA ASN A 156 -18.78 19.82 0.41
C ASN A 156 -17.28 20.07 0.18
N ARG A 157 -16.87 21.35 0.21
CA ARG A 157 -15.47 21.81 0.25
C ARG A 157 -14.64 20.87 1.13
N PRO A 158 -13.35 20.62 0.82
CA PRO A 158 -12.54 19.70 1.60
C PRO A 158 -12.62 20.09 3.08
N GLY A 159 -13.09 19.13 3.89
CA GLY A 159 -13.26 19.32 5.32
C GLY A 159 -11.92 19.36 6.06
N TRP A 160 -10.84 18.96 5.41
CA TRP A 160 -9.47 19.03 5.90
C TRP A 160 -8.49 19.02 4.72
N ILE A 161 -7.31 19.60 4.96
CA ILE A 161 -6.15 19.49 4.09
C ILE A 161 -5.07 18.85 4.97
N TYR A 162 -4.87 17.54 4.82
CA TYR A 162 -4.11 16.76 5.79
C TYR A 162 -2.63 16.78 5.44
N HIS A 163 -1.84 17.26 6.40
CA HIS A 163 -0.39 17.18 6.37
C HIS A 163 0.16 16.79 7.74
N ALA A 164 0.52 15.52 7.90
CA ALA A 164 1.09 14.99 9.14
C ALA A 164 2.63 14.97 9.14
N ASN A 165 3.25 16.09 8.71
CA ASN A 165 4.69 16.17 8.46
C ASN A 165 5.17 15.20 7.36
N ASN A 166 4.31 14.89 6.40
CA ASN A 166 4.64 14.03 5.27
C ASN A 166 5.65 14.76 4.37
N ARG A 167 6.93 14.45 4.55
CA ARG A 167 8.03 15.12 3.86
C ARG A 167 9.20 14.19 3.61
N SER A 168 9.94 14.44 2.54
CA SER A 168 11.21 13.79 2.21
C SER A 168 12.28 14.85 1.94
N LEU A 169 13.53 14.46 2.16
CA LEU A 169 14.70 15.31 1.89
C LEU A 169 15.40 14.80 0.63
N ALA A 170 15.79 15.72 -0.24
CA ALA A 170 16.54 15.42 -1.45
C ALA A 170 17.59 16.51 -1.66
N GLY A 171 18.84 16.25 -1.26
CA GLY A 171 19.88 17.28 -1.27
C GLY A 171 19.53 18.45 -0.34
N GLY A 172 19.54 19.68 -0.88
CA GLY A 172 19.17 20.91 -0.19
C GLY A 172 17.65 21.18 -0.10
N ASP A 173 16.83 20.28 -0.63
CA ASP A 173 15.39 20.49 -0.80
C ASP A 173 14.56 19.80 0.28
N ILE A 174 13.41 20.40 0.61
CA ILE A 174 12.33 19.71 1.32
C ILE A 174 11.19 19.47 0.34
N GLN A 175 10.89 18.21 0.09
CA GLN A 175 9.72 17.78 -0.66
C GLN A 175 8.58 17.49 0.30
N LEU A 176 7.40 18.03 0.02
CA LEU A 176 6.21 17.87 0.83
C LEU A 176 5.15 17.11 0.05
N SER A 177 4.38 16.28 0.74
CA SER A 177 3.13 15.74 0.23
C SER A 177 2.00 16.03 1.20
N LEU A 178 0.80 16.20 0.64
CA LEU A 178 -0.42 16.38 1.41
C LEU A 178 -1.59 15.75 0.66
N LYS A 179 -2.67 15.55 1.41
CA LYS A 179 -3.89 14.95 0.88
C LYS A 179 -5.07 15.87 1.15
N THR A 180 -5.95 16.00 0.17
CA THR A 180 -7.28 16.60 0.35
C THR A 180 -8.33 15.62 -0.09
N GLY A 181 -9.41 15.48 0.67
CA GLY A 181 -10.51 14.62 0.25
C GLY A 181 -11.24 15.12 -1.00
N TYR A 182 -11.95 14.19 -1.64
CA TYR A 182 -13.12 14.38 -2.52
C TYR A 182 -12.85 14.75 -3.99
N ILE A 183 -12.04 13.96 -4.69
CA ILE A 183 -12.10 13.92 -6.16
C ILE A 183 -13.36 13.17 -6.62
N GLY A 184 -13.96 13.61 -7.73
CA GLY A 184 -14.94 12.93 -8.58
C GLY A 184 -14.99 11.40 -8.48
N PRO A 185 -16.18 10.75 -8.47
CA PRO A 185 -16.28 9.29 -8.50
C PRO A 185 -15.57 8.64 -9.69
N ASP A 186 -15.34 9.39 -10.78
CA ASP A 186 -14.58 8.96 -11.96
C ASP A 186 -13.08 9.31 -11.89
N ASN A 187 -12.59 9.77 -10.74
CA ASN A 187 -11.22 10.23 -10.57
C ASN A 187 -10.82 11.38 -11.52
N ASP A 188 -11.80 12.15 -12.01
CA ASP A 188 -11.58 13.25 -12.94
C ASP A 188 -10.94 14.44 -12.21
N PRO A 189 -9.69 14.84 -12.53
CA PRO A 189 -9.03 15.97 -11.89
C PRO A 189 -9.73 17.31 -12.13
N ALA A 190 -10.67 17.43 -13.08
CA ALA A 190 -11.48 18.64 -13.27
C ALA A 190 -12.52 18.86 -12.16
N THR A 191 -12.78 17.84 -11.35
CA THR A 191 -13.79 17.86 -10.28
C THR A 191 -13.21 18.20 -8.90
N ARG A 192 -11.94 18.61 -8.86
CA ARG A 192 -11.25 19.00 -7.63
C ARG A 192 -11.65 20.42 -7.20
N TRP A 193 -11.81 20.61 -5.90
CA TRP A 193 -12.05 21.94 -5.33
C TRP A 193 -10.86 22.89 -5.54
N ALA A 194 -9.66 22.43 -5.20
CA ALA A 194 -8.44 23.23 -5.33
C ALA A 194 -7.88 23.12 -6.75
N THR A 195 -7.70 24.25 -7.43
CA THR A 195 -7.01 24.30 -8.72
C THR A 195 -5.52 24.58 -8.56
N ASP A 196 -5.16 25.23 -7.46
CA ASP A 196 -3.82 25.75 -7.21
C ASP A 196 -3.42 25.59 -5.73
N GLY A 197 -2.12 25.72 -5.46
CA GLY A 197 -1.59 25.57 -4.12
C GLY A 197 -0.20 26.15 -3.95
N ALA A 198 0.16 26.47 -2.71
CA ALA A 198 1.49 26.93 -2.34
C ALA A 198 1.88 26.57 -0.90
N VAL A 199 3.19 26.43 -0.69
CA VAL A 199 3.82 26.35 0.62
C VAL A 199 4.46 27.69 0.90
N TYR A 200 4.01 28.38 1.95
CA TYR A 200 4.62 29.60 2.44
C TYR A 200 5.59 29.26 3.56
N PHE A 201 6.86 29.66 3.46
CA PHE A 201 7.88 29.23 4.40
C PHE A 201 8.89 30.31 4.76
N THR A 202 9.50 30.18 5.93
CA THR A 202 10.56 31.05 6.46
C THR A 202 11.70 30.20 7.02
N THR A 203 12.92 30.71 6.93
CA THR A 203 14.15 30.07 7.47
C THR A 203 14.79 30.90 8.59
N ASP A 204 14.25 32.09 8.85
CA ASP A 204 14.72 33.05 9.86
C ASP A 204 14.03 32.87 11.23
N GLY A 205 13.17 31.86 11.37
CA GLY A 205 12.38 31.58 12.57
C GLY A 205 11.12 32.43 12.75
N SER A 206 10.85 33.38 11.84
CA SER A 206 9.61 34.18 11.85
C SER A 206 8.39 33.35 11.43
N ALA A 207 7.18 33.86 11.66
CA ALA A 207 5.95 33.14 11.30
C ALA A 207 5.71 33.22 9.78
N PRO A 208 5.53 32.08 9.08
CA PRO A 208 5.22 32.08 7.66
C PRO A 208 3.83 32.67 7.39
N GLY A 209 3.74 33.45 6.31
CA GLY A 209 2.51 34.11 5.87
C GLY A 209 2.44 34.22 4.34
N GLY A 210 1.23 34.36 3.84
CA GLY A 210 0.94 34.44 2.42
C GLY A 210 -0.50 34.05 2.13
N ALA A 211 -0.94 34.33 0.91
CA ALA A 211 -2.26 33.96 0.40
C ALA A 211 -2.22 33.85 -1.13
N LEU A 212 -2.98 32.90 -1.69
CA LEU A 212 -3.15 32.70 -3.14
C LEU A 212 -1.82 32.68 -3.93
N GLY A 213 -0.81 32.00 -3.39
CA GLY A 213 0.52 31.86 -3.99
C GLY A 213 1.45 33.06 -3.78
N VAL A 214 0.98 34.13 -3.15
CA VAL A 214 1.78 35.34 -2.88
C VAL A 214 2.33 35.28 -1.45
N PRO A 215 3.67 35.26 -1.24
CA PRO A 215 4.23 35.26 0.10
C PRO A 215 4.04 36.60 0.80
N GLY A 216 3.89 36.57 2.13
CA GLY A 216 3.79 37.74 2.98
C GLY A 216 4.99 37.88 3.94
N GLY A 217 5.37 39.11 4.25
CA GLY A 217 6.46 39.39 5.20
C GLY A 217 7.82 38.91 4.66
N THR A 218 8.55 38.14 5.48
CA THR A 218 9.84 37.52 5.10
C THR A 218 9.68 36.12 4.50
N SER A 219 8.44 35.69 4.23
CA SER A 219 8.17 34.37 3.68
C SER A 219 8.64 34.27 2.23
N SER A 220 8.97 33.05 1.83
CA SER A 220 9.02 32.62 0.44
C SER A 220 7.82 31.73 0.14
N ALA A 221 7.51 31.55 -1.14
CA ALA A 221 6.43 30.67 -1.60
C ALA A 221 6.97 29.65 -2.59
N ALA A 222 6.65 28.37 -2.39
CA ALA A 222 6.89 27.29 -3.34
C ALA A 222 5.55 26.76 -3.87
N PRO A 223 5.43 26.48 -5.18
CA PRO A 223 4.18 25.97 -5.74
C PRO A 223 3.88 24.55 -5.25
N LEU A 224 2.59 24.26 -5.05
CA LEU A 224 2.07 22.90 -4.93
C LEU A 224 1.39 22.51 -6.24
N VAL A 225 1.69 21.32 -6.71
CA VAL A 225 1.11 20.73 -7.91
C VAL A 225 0.30 19.50 -7.54
N PHE A 226 -0.80 19.31 -8.26
CA PHE A 226 -1.56 18.07 -8.20
C PHE A 226 -0.69 16.91 -8.69
N ASP A 227 -0.54 15.86 -7.87
CA ASP A 227 0.38 14.73 -8.09
C ASP A 227 -0.36 13.40 -8.26
N GLY A 228 -1.68 13.38 -8.08
CA GLY A 228 -2.50 12.23 -8.40
C GLY A 228 -3.56 11.95 -7.35
N ILE A 229 -3.94 10.68 -7.28
CA ILE A 229 -5.14 10.23 -6.58
C ILE A 229 -4.78 9.03 -5.72
N GLU A 230 -5.29 9.01 -4.50
CA GLU A 230 -5.15 7.90 -3.57
C GLU A 230 -6.51 7.40 -3.14
N GLY A 231 -6.67 6.06 -3.14
CA GLY A 231 -7.89 5.42 -2.67
C GLY A 231 -8.20 5.82 -1.23
N ASP A 232 -9.41 6.33 -0.99
CA ASP A 232 -9.90 6.64 0.34
C ASP A 232 -11.14 5.77 0.61
N ASN A 233 -11.17 5.14 1.79
CA ASN A 233 -12.30 4.33 2.23
C ASN A 233 -13.49 5.19 2.69
N SER A 234 -13.40 6.51 2.60
CA SER A 234 -14.55 7.38 2.84
C SER A 234 -15.60 7.19 1.73
N GLY A 235 -16.88 7.17 2.10
CA GLY A 235 -18.00 7.09 1.14
C GLY A 235 -18.16 8.32 0.25
N ASN A 236 -17.20 9.24 0.28
CA ASN A 236 -17.25 10.56 -0.34
C ASN A 236 -16.20 10.71 -1.47
N GLY A 237 -15.48 9.63 -1.84
CA GLY A 237 -14.56 9.60 -2.99
C GLY A 237 -13.08 9.66 -2.61
N ASN A 238 -12.21 9.55 -3.62
CA ASN A 238 -10.77 9.40 -3.44
C ASN A 238 -10.07 10.71 -3.04
N ALA A 239 -8.90 10.60 -2.41
CA ALA A 239 -8.09 11.74 -2.00
C ALA A 239 -7.27 12.28 -3.16
N ALA A 240 -7.27 13.61 -3.34
CA ALA A 240 -6.31 14.32 -4.17
C ALA A 240 -4.97 14.44 -3.45
N VAL A 241 -3.91 14.01 -4.11
CA VAL A 241 -2.54 14.14 -3.62
C VAL A 241 -1.92 15.37 -4.26
N TRP A 242 -1.29 16.20 -3.43
CA TRP A 242 -0.52 17.36 -3.87
C TRP A 242 0.91 17.24 -3.41
N ARG A 243 1.85 17.72 -4.22
CA ARG A 243 3.27 17.80 -3.90
C ARG A 243 3.85 19.15 -4.19
N GLY A 244 4.88 19.51 -3.45
CA GLY A 244 5.67 20.70 -3.74
C GLY A 244 7.06 20.55 -3.16
N THR A 245 7.97 21.34 -3.69
CA THR A 245 9.37 21.33 -3.31
C THR A 245 9.77 22.73 -2.87
N MET A 246 10.25 22.86 -1.64
CA MET A 246 10.99 24.04 -1.20
C MET A 246 12.45 23.84 -1.63
N GLU A 247 12.77 24.29 -2.83
CA GLU A 247 14.09 24.12 -3.45
C GLU A 247 15.18 24.90 -2.69
N GLY A 248 16.32 24.26 -2.43
CA GLY A 248 17.48 24.83 -1.75
C GLY A 248 17.19 25.38 -0.36
N VAL A 249 16.05 25.06 0.26
CA VAL A 249 15.62 25.66 1.54
C VAL A 249 16.55 25.31 2.70
N LEU A 250 17.31 24.22 2.57
CA LEU A 250 18.33 23.81 3.53
C LEU A 250 19.70 24.42 3.26
N ASP A 251 19.90 25.03 2.08
CA ASP A 251 21.18 25.60 1.70
C ASP A 251 21.50 26.82 2.57
N GLY A 252 22.51 26.68 3.43
CA GLY A 252 22.88 27.72 4.39
C GLY A 252 22.00 27.79 5.64
N LEU A 253 21.01 26.90 5.80
CA LEU A 253 20.28 26.75 7.05
C LEU A 253 21.20 26.08 8.09
N PRO A 254 21.57 26.76 9.19
CA PRO A 254 22.46 26.16 10.18
C PRO A 254 21.82 24.91 10.82
N PHE A 255 22.66 23.99 11.30
CA PHE A 255 22.20 22.85 12.09
C PHE A 255 21.40 23.32 13.31
N GLY A 256 20.26 22.69 13.56
CA GLY A 256 19.27 23.11 14.55
C GLY A 256 18.40 24.30 14.12
N GLY A 257 18.67 24.91 12.96
CA GLY A 257 17.82 25.94 12.34
C GLY A 257 16.48 25.37 11.87
N GLU A 258 15.46 26.21 11.83
CA GLU A 258 14.08 25.81 11.54
C GLU A 258 13.61 26.35 10.19
N VAL A 259 12.92 25.51 9.43
CA VAL A 259 12.00 25.93 8.37
C VAL A 259 10.60 25.89 8.95
N LYS A 260 9.96 27.05 9.09
CA LYS A 260 8.54 27.14 9.48
C LYS A 260 7.71 27.32 8.23
N TYR A 261 6.64 26.56 8.07
CA TYR A 261 5.83 26.61 6.86
C TYR A 261 4.33 26.45 7.09
N LYS A 262 3.55 26.98 6.16
CA LYS A 262 2.10 26.82 6.03
C LYS A 262 1.78 26.39 4.61
N ILE A 263 0.75 25.57 4.47
CA ILE A 263 0.33 25.04 3.18
C ILE A 263 -1.06 25.59 2.87
N GLY A 264 -1.22 26.26 1.75
CA GLY A 264 -2.49 26.76 1.24
C GLY A 264 -2.88 26.06 -0.05
N LEU A 265 -4.16 25.70 -0.18
CA LEU A 265 -4.78 25.27 -1.43
C LEU A 265 -6.00 26.16 -1.69
N TRP A 266 -6.25 26.51 -2.95
CA TRP A 266 -7.37 27.36 -3.30
C TRP A 266 -7.98 27.03 -4.66
N ASN A 267 -9.20 27.51 -4.85
CA ASN A 267 -9.86 27.57 -6.14
C ASN A 267 -9.57 28.93 -6.79
N ALA A 268 -8.91 28.96 -7.95
CA ALA A 268 -8.52 30.21 -8.60
C ALA A 268 -9.70 30.99 -9.21
N GLU A 269 -10.82 30.33 -9.48
CA GLU A 269 -12.01 31.00 -10.02
C GLU A 269 -12.80 31.73 -8.91
N THR A 270 -12.93 31.12 -7.74
CA THR A 270 -13.67 31.71 -6.60
C THR A 270 -12.79 32.51 -5.65
N GLY A 271 -11.47 32.27 -5.64
CA GLY A 271 -10.52 32.87 -4.70
C GLY A 271 -10.61 32.30 -3.29
N GLU A 272 -11.36 31.22 -3.07
CA GLU A 272 -11.48 30.57 -1.76
C GLU A 272 -10.21 29.77 -1.43
N GLU A 273 -9.48 30.17 -0.39
CA GLU A 273 -8.27 29.49 0.10
C GLU A 273 -8.51 28.83 1.46
N LYS A 274 -7.97 27.61 1.62
CA LYS A 274 -7.92 26.89 2.89
C LYS A 274 -6.47 26.49 3.18
N PHE A 275 -6.17 26.43 4.47
CA PHE A 275 -4.84 26.07 4.96
C PHE A 275 -4.83 24.68 5.59
N ALA A 276 -3.70 23.98 5.45
CA ALA A 276 -3.50 22.65 5.99
C ALA A 276 -3.63 22.56 7.51
N ASP A 277 -4.08 21.39 7.92
CA ASP A 277 -4.20 20.97 9.30
C ASP A 277 -3.33 19.73 9.56
N HIS A 278 -2.90 19.60 10.81
CA HIS A 278 -2.18 18.41 11.27
C HIS A 278 -3.15 17.29 11.70
N VAL A 279 -4.31 17.71 12.21
CA VAL A 279 -5.38 16.85 12.73
C VAL A 279 -6.71 17.48 12.31
N ALA A 280 -7.67 16.62 11.97
CA ALA A 280 -9.04 17.04 11.68
C ALA A 280 -9.59 17.93 12.82
N GLY A 281 -9.87 19.20 12.50
CA GLY A 281 -10.51 20.17 13.39
C GLY A 281 -9.66 21.42 13.70
N THR A 282 -8.38 21.47 13.31
CA THR A 282 -7.50 22.63 13.59
C THR A 282 -7.04 23.30 12.30
N ASP A 283 -7.74 24.34 11.86
CA ASP A 283 -7.37 25.06 10.64
C ASP A 283 -6.08 25.86 10.81
N ASN A 284 -5.38 26.06 9.70
CA ASN A 284 -4.30 27.05 9.57
C ASN A 284 -3.05 26.75 10.43
N ALA A 285 -2.64 25.48 10.46
CA ALA A 285 -1.50 25.04 11.24
C ALA A 285 -0.16 25.56 10.67
N VAL A 286 0.76 25.91 11.58
CA VAL A 286 2.17 26.17 11.24
C VAL A 286 2.95 24.89 11.52
N PHE A 287 3.64 24.40 10.50
CA PHE A 287 4.49 23.23 10.58
C PHE A 287 5.94 23.67 10.74
N VAL A 288 6.74 22.81 11.37
CA VAL A 288 8.17 23.06 11.60
C VAL A 288 8.97 21.86 11.13
N TYR A 289 9.96 22.12 10.29
CA TYR A 289 11.07 21.23 10.03
C TYR A 289 12.32 21.82 10.70
N GLN A 290 13.10 21.00 11.39
CA GLN A 290 14.37 21.41 11.98
C GLN A 290 15.51 20.71 11.25
N ASN A 291 16.53 21.47 10.81
CA ASN A 291 17.69 20.94 10.11
C ASN A 291 18.59 20.16 11.07
N GLY A 292 18.28 18.88 11.23
CA GLY A 292 18.79 18.07 12.32
C GLY A 292 18.27 18.55 13.68
N SER A 293 18.26 17.65 14.66
CA SER A 293 18.17 18.07 16.05
C SER A 293 19.59 18.11 16.60
N PRO A 294 20.02 19.17 17.29
CA PRO A 294 21.23 19.12 18.09
C PRO A 294 21.29 17.82 18.90
N GLY A 295 22.24 16.94 18.56
CA GLY A 295 22.42 15.65 19.24
C GLY A 295 21.98 14.37 18.51
N ASP A 296 21.36 14.42 17.31
CA ASP A 296 21.01 13.17 16.59
C ASP A 296 22.04 12.79 15.49
N PRO A 297 22.68 11.61 15.60
CA PRO A 297 23.71 11.18 14.67
C PRO A 297 23.12 10.68 13.33
N VAL A 298 23.82 10.95 12.23
CA VAL A 298 23.52 10.45 10.88
C VAL A 298 24.62 9.48 10.44
N LEU A 299 24.22 8.31 9.94
CA LEU A 299 25.12 7.31 9.37
C LEU A 299 24.56 6.85 8.02
N THR A 300 25.42 6.77 7.00
CA THR A 300 25.04 6.27 5.68
C THR A 300 26.07 5.27 5.15
N VAL A 301 25.60 4.35 4.31
CA VAL A 301 26.42 3.39 3.56
C VAL A 301 26.05 3.51 2.08
N ASN A 302 26.99 3.90 1.22
CA ASN A 302 26.76 4.24 -0.18
C ASN A 302 25.61 5.25 -0.37
N GLY A 303 25.52 6.23 0.53
CA GLY A 303 24.46 7.26 0.55
C GLY A 303 23.10 6.79 1.11
N LEU A 304 22.92 5.50 1.39
CA LEU A 304 21.72 4.98 2.04
C LEU A 304 21.78 5.20 3.54
N ASN A 305 20.74 5.81 4.13
CA ASN A 305 20.62 5.98 5.58
C ASN A 305 20.70 4.62 6.29
N ALA A 306 21.51 4.51 7.34
CA ALA A 306 21.81 3.25 8.03
C ALA A 306 20.68 2.74 8.94
N ASN A 307 19.69 3.56 9.29
CA ASN A 307 18.69 3.20 10.31
C ASN A 307 17.78 2.07 9.82
N TYR A 308 18.08 0.85 10.26
CA TYR A 308 17.31 -0.36 9.96
C TYR A 308 17.14 -0.64 8.46
N THR A 309 18.13 -0.27 7.65
CA THR A 309 18.16 -0.53 6.21
C THR A 309 19.10 -1.69 5.87
N THR A 310 19.13 -2.10 4.60
CA THR A 310 19.97 -3.21 4.14
C THR A 310 20.63 -2.91 2.80
N SER A 311 21.94 -3.10 2.72
CA SER A 311 22.67 -3.20 1.45
C SER A 311 22.71 -4.65 0.95
N LYS A 312 22.36 -4.87 -0.31
CA LYS A 312 22.38 -6.19 -0.95
C LYS A 312 23.44 -6.22 -2.04
N LEU A 313 24.48 -7.02 -1.84
CA LEU A 313 25.64 -7.11 -2.71
C LEU A 313 25.81 -8.54 -3.24
N PHE A 314 26.53 -8.65 -4.34
CA PHE A 314 26.88 -9.93 -4.96
C PHE A 314 28.38 -9.96 -5.25
N VAL A 315 29.07 -10.99 -4.77
CA VAL A 315 30.51 -11.17 -5.00
C VAL A 315 30.80 -12.59 -5.49
N ASP A 316 31.83 -12.72 -6.32
CA ASP A 316 32.51 -13.99 -6.58
C ASP A 316 33.77 -14.07 -5.70
N GLU A 317 33.68 -14.85 -4.61
CA GLU A 317 34.81 -15.04 -3.68
C GLU A 317 35.99 -15.77 -4.32
N ILE A 318 35.74 -16.66 -5.30
CA ILE A 318 36.78 -17.43 -5.98
C ILE A 318 37.58 -16.52 -6.92
N ALA A 319 36.89 -15.60 -7.60
CA ALA A 319 37.52 -14.55 -8.39
C ALA A 319 38.17 -13.44 -7.55
N GLY A 320 37.83 -13.34 -6.26
CA GLY A 320 38.33 -12.30 -5.36
C GLY A 320 37.64 -10.94 -5.58
N ASP A 321 36.37 -10.93 -5.96
CA ASP A 321 35.59 -9.70 -6.11
C ASP A 321 35.58 -8.90 -4.80
N SER A 322 35.73 -7.57 -4.91
CA SER A 322 35.67 -6.63 -3.79
C SER A 322 34.82 -5.42 -4.17
N ILE A 323 33.73 -5.19 -3.43
CA ILE A 323 32.85 -4.03 -3.64
C ILE A 323 33.12 -2.98 -2.56
N PRO A 324 33.48 -1.73 -2.90
CA PRO A 324 33.65 -0.69 -1.90
C PRO A 324 32.31 -0.29 -1.28
N LEU A 325 32.31 -0.12 0.04
CA LEU A 325 31.24 0.48 0.83
C LEU A 325 31.72 1.81 1.41
N ASP A 326 31.19 2.91 0.87
CA ASP A 326 31.46 4.26 1.33
C ASP A 326 30.57 4.61 2.53
N ILE A 327 31.18 4.75 3.69
CA ILE A 327 30.50 5.00 4.96
C ILE A 327 30.74 6.44 5.35
N VAL A 328 29.64 7.17 5.59
CA VAL A 328 29.69 8.56 6.07
C VAL A 328 28.94 8.65 7.38
N PHE A 329 29.59 9.22 8.39
CA PHE A 329 29.07 9.37 9.74
C PHE A 329 29.18 10.82 10.22
N GLN A 330 28.09 11.34 10.75
CA GLN A 330 28.01 12.66 11.37
C GLN A 330 27.41 12.48 12.76
N PRO A 331 28.21 12.52 13.84
CA PRO A 331 27.74 12.28 15.21
C PRO A 331 26.66 13.26 15.71
N GLY A 332 26.47 14.40 15.04
CA GLY A 332 25.50 15.42 15.43
C GLY A 332 25.89 16.19 16.71
N GLU A 333 27.17 16.12 17.11
CA GLU A 333 27.70 16.67 18.35
C GLU A 333 29.11 17.27 18.16
N ALA A 334 29.47 18.26 18.99
CA ALA A 334 30.78 18.90 18.96
C ALA A 334 31.83 18.16 19.82
N ASN A 335 33.10 18.57 19.70
CA ASN A 335 34.23 18.08 20.51
C ASN A 335 34.49 16.57 20.39
N ILE A 336 34.19 15.98 19.23
CA ILE A 336 34.48 14.58 18.94
C ILE A 336 35.98 14.32 19.03
N THR A 337 36.38 13.30 19.80
CA THR A 337 37.79 12.89 19.95
C THR A 337 38.09 11.60 19.20
N VAL A 338 37.09 10.76 18.99
CA VAL A 338 37.18 9.48 18.27
C VAL A 338 35.84 9.20 17.58
N ALA A 339 35.89 8.73 16.33
CA ALA A 339 34.74 8.20 15.61
C ALA A 339 35.15 6.91 14.88
N GLU A 340 34.35 5.86 15.05
CA GLU A 340 34.66 4.51 14.58
C GLU A 340 33.43 3.83 13.98
N VAL A 341 33.66 3.00 12.97
CA VAL A 341 32.69 1.99 12.51
C VAL A 341 32.90 0.72 13.31
N TYR A 342 31.80 0.09 13.73
CA TYR A 342 31.78 -1.20 14.41
C TYR A 342 31.00 -2.21 13.56
N THR A 343 31.67 -3.25 13.08
CA THR A 343 31.11 -4.20 12.10
C THR A 343 31.76 -5.57 12.15
N ASN A 344 31.04 -6.59 11.71
CA ASN A 344 31.56 -7.94 11.45
C ASN A 344 31.77 -8.23 9.94
N LEU A 345 31.71 -7.20 9.08
CA LEU A 345 31.89 -7.33 7.62
C LEU A 345 33.16 -8.13 7.28
N ASN A 346 33.01 -9.16 6.43
CA ASN A 346 34.05 -10.12 6.01
C ASN A 346 34.63 -11.00 7.13
N ARG A 347 33.94 -11.14 8.26
CA ARG A 347 34.45 -11.90 9.42
C ARG A 347 33.61 -13.13 9.76
N ARG A 348 32.83 -13.67 8.81
CA ARG A 348 32.00 -14.88 9.06
C ARG A 348 32.80 -16.07 9.59
N ASP A 349 34.07 -16.19 9.21
CA ASP A 349 35.01 -17.22 9.66
C ASP A 349 35.44 -17.07 11.13
N ARG A 350 35.09 -15.95 11.75
CA ARG A 350 35.34 -15.66 13.17
C ARG A 350 34.12 -15.87 14.06
N ALA A 351 32.97 -16.25 13.50
CA ALA A 351 31.75 -16.43 14.29
C ALA A 351 31.89 -17.54 15.36
N ASP A 352 32.74 -18.54 15.10
CA ASP A 352 32.99 -19.67 16.02
C ASP A 352 34.18 -19.44 16.98
N VAL A 353 34.84 -18.27 16.92
CA VAL A 353 35.93 -17.91 17.84
C VAL A 353 35.34 -17.50 19.18
N ASP A 354 36.00 -17.85 20.29
CA ASP A 354 35.73 -17.37 21.64
C ASP A 354 36.92 -16.49 22.05
N ALA A 355 36.86 -15.20 21.72
CA ALA A 355 38.02 -14.32 21.81
C ALA A 355 38.29 -13.82 23.23
N ASP A 356 37.26 -13.74 24.07
CA ASP A 356 37.35 -13.34 25.48
C ASP A 356 37.38 -14.51 26.46
N GLY A 357 37.19 -15.75 25.98
CA GLY A 357 37.32 -16.98 26.75
C GLY A 357 36.13 -17.21 27.68
N ASP A 358 34.95 -16.69 27.34
CA ASP A 358 33.73 -16.80 28.15
C ASP A 358 33.03 -18.17 28.03
N GLY A 359 33.50 -19.02 27.12
CA GLY A 359 32.98 -20.35 26.84
C GLY A 359 31.92 -20.41 25.73
N TYR A 360 31.62 -19.28 25.08
CA TYR A 360 30.69 -19.19 23.96
C TYR A 360 31.38 -18.64 22.70
N PRO A 361 30.93 -19.06 21.51
CA PRO A 361 31.32 -18.39 20.28
C PRO A 361 30.89 -16.93 20.24
N ASP A 362 31.79 -16.03 19.81
CA ASP A 362 31.58 -14.59 19.62
C ASP A 362 30.38 -14.29 18.68
N GLY A 363 30.07 -15.20 17.76
CA GLY A 363 28.90 -15.12 16.88
C GLY A 363 27.56 -15.28 17.60
N VAL A 364 27.58 -15.88 18.80
CA VAL A 364 26.43 -16.05 19.70
C VAL A 364 26.45 -15.00 20.80
N SER A 365 27.57 -14.86 21.49
CA SER A 365 27.80 -13.91 22.59
C SER A 365 29.20 -13.33 22.42
N GLY A 366 29.30 -12.13 21.85
CA GLY A 366 30.58 -11.48 21.64
C GLY A 366 31.05 -10.64 22.84
N PRO A 367 32.33 -10.25 22.87
CA PRO A 367 32.87 -9.33 23.88
C PRO A 367 32.10 -8.01 23.92
N ASP A 368 32.13 -7.30 25.06
CA ASP A 368 31.57 -5.95 25.15
C ASP A 368 32.23 -5.07 24.09
N GLY A 369 31.41 -4.56 23.14
CA GLY A 369 31.88 -3.71 22.06
C GLY A 369 32.75 -2.56 22.57
N ASN A 370 32.43 -1.96 23.72
CA ASN A 370 33.20 -0.87 24.33
C ASN A 370 34.67 -1.21 24.64
N SER A 371 34.97 -2.49 24.84
CA SER A 371 36.30 -3.01 25.17
C SER A 371 37.17 -3.29 23.94
N ILE A 372 36.56 -3.45 22.76
CA ILE A 372 37.28 -3.76 21.51
C ILE A 372 38.02 -2.51 21.02
N VAL A 373 39.33 -2.64 20.84
CA VAL A 373 40.20 -1.56 20.35
C VAL A 373 40.13 -1.47 18.83
N ALA A 374 40.13 -0.25 18.28
CA ALA A 374 40.19 -0.07 16.83
C ALA A 374 41.42 -0.74 16.23
N GLY A 375 41.22 -1.50 15.16
CA GLY A 375 42.29 -2.26 14.51
C GLY A 375 42.48 -3.68 15.04
N ASP A 376 41.86 -4.06 16.16
CA ASP A 376 41.93 -5.43 16.68
C ASP A 376 41.23 -6.43 15.73
N ASP A 377 41.95 -7.50 15.39
CA ASP A 377 41.54 -8.53 14.45
C ASP A 377 41.27 -9.90 15.11
N SER A 378 41.27 -10.00 16.44
CA SER A 378 40.95 -11.27 17.12
C SER A 378 39.46 -11.63 17.08
N ASN A 379 38.58 -10.63 17.25
CA ASN A 379 37.16 -10.85 17.57
C ASN A 379 36.27 -10.97 16.32
N TYR A 380 35.04 -11.46 16.49
CA TYR A 380 34.05 -11.52 15.40
C TYR A 380 33.63 -10.13 14.88
N PHE A 381 33.31 -9.20 15.77
CA PHE A 381 33.14 -7.78 15.43
C PHE A 381 34.45 -7.01 15.60
N LYS A 382 34.65 -5.99 14.77
CA LYS A 382 35.83 -5.12 14.82
C LYS A 382 35.42 -3.66 14.82
N ALA A 383 36.17 -2.86 15.57
CA ALA A 383 36.16 -1.40 15.48
C ALA A 383 37.20 -0.90 14.47
N ILE A 384 36.84 0.08 13.66
CA ILE A 384 37.69 0.66 12.61
C ILE A 384 37.59 2.18 12.70
N ALA A 385 38.74 2.84 12.88
CA ALA A 385 38.81 4.30 12.94
C ALA A 385 38.36 4.93 11.63
N MET A 386 37.52 5.96 11.73
CA MET A 386 37.11 6.77 10.59
C MET A 386 38.06 7.96 10.39
N THR A 387 38.13 8.46 9.16
CA THR A 387 38.89 9.67 8.82
C THR A 387 38.02 10.90 9.04
N ASP A 388 38.51 11.88 9.81
CA ASP A 388 37.86 13.19 9.94
C ASP A 388 37.93 13.94 8.60
N ALA A 389 36.77 14.21 8.02
CA ALA A 389 36.59 14.92 6.75
C ALA A 389 36.28 16.42 6.97
N GLY A 390 36.28 16.89 8.22
CA GLY A 390 35.91 18.25 8.59
C GLY A 390 34.39 18.44 8.74
N ALA A 391 34.02 19.61 9.29
CA ALA A 391 32.61 20.00 9.52
C ALA A 391 31.77 18.93 10.27
N GLY A 392 32.40 18.19 11.19
CA GLY A 392 31.73 17.14 11.97
C GLY A 392 31.40 15.87 11.17
N THR A 393 32.02 15.68 10.01
CA THR A 393 31.83 14.51 9.15
C THR A 393 33.03 13.57 9.22
N TYR A 394 32.76 12.28 9.33
CA TYR A 394 33.73 11.20 9.38
C TYR A 394 33.46 10.21 8.25
N THR A 395 34.51 9.72 7.60
CA THR A 395 34.39 8.85 6.43
C THR A 395 35.25 7.59 6.55
N LEU A 396 34.78 6.49 5.96
CA LEU A 396 35.51 5.23 5.87
C LEU A 396 35.04 4.46 4.63
N THR A 397 35.96 3.89 3.86
CA THR A 397 35.60 2.93 2.80
C THR A 397 36.02 1.53 3.24
N LEU A 398 35.09 0.57 3.23
CA LEU A 398 35.36 -0.83 3.54
C LEU A 398 35.12 -1.72 2.31
N PRO A 399 35.99 -2.72 2.05
CA PRO A 399 35.73 -3.68 0.99
C PRO A 399 34.74 -4.73 1.47
N ALA A 400 33.77 -5.07 0.63
CA ALA A 400 32.86 -6.20 0.79
C ALA A 400 33.34 -7.35 -0.11
N GLU A 401 33.87 -8.41 0.51
CA GLU A 401 34.66 -9.45 -0.19
C GLU A 401 34.14 -10.86 0.07
N LYS A 402 33.40 -11.05 1.16
CA LYS A 402 32.96 -12.36 1.63
C LYS A 402 31.44 -12.40 1.73
N THR A 403 30.81 -13.39 1.11
CA THR A 403 29.39 -13.72 1.28
C THR A 403 29.01 -13.90 2.75
N GLY A 404 27.78 -13.55 3.11
CA GLY A 404 27.30 -13.61 4.48
C GLY A 404 26.29 -12.52 4.81
N ALA A 405 25.85 -12.52 6.06
CA ALA A 405 24.98 -11.49 6.63
C ALA A 405 25.74 -10.76 7.73
N TYR A 406 25.93 -9.46 7.55
CA TYR A 406 26.74 -8.61 8.39
C TYR A 406 25.93 -7.45 8.94
N ARG A 407 26.46 -6.84 10.00
CA ARG A 407 25.92 -5.65 10.64
C ARG A 407 26.97 -4.56 10.69
N LEU A 408 26.51 -3.32 10.59
CA LEU A 408 27.35 -2.14 10.67
C LEU A 408 26.66 -1.07 11.52
N THR A 409 27.39 -0.52 12.48
CA THR A 409 27.01 0.67 13.22
C THR A 409 28.22 1.57 13.42
N ALA A 410 28.04 2.71 14.08
CA ALA A 410 29.11 3.64 14.43
C ALA A 410 29.08 3.98 15.92
N ARG A 411 30.25 4.38 16.43
CA ARG A 411 30.43 4.86 17.81
C ARG A 411 31.39 6.04 17.87
N TRP A 412 31.26 6.86 18.90
CA TRP A 412 32.13 8.03 19.09
C TRP A 412 32.37 8.35 20.56
N LYS A 413 33.41 9.15 20.81
CA LYS A 413 33.70 9.80 22.09
C LYS A 413 33.80 11.30 21.92
N VAL A 414 33.60 12.03 23.00
CA VAL A 414 33.84 13.47 23.05
C VAL A 414 34.85 13.83 24.12
N SER A 415 35.42 15.02 24.00
CA SER A 415 36.35 15.56 24.98
C SER A 415 35.68 15.65 26.37
N GLY A 416 36.37 15.16 27.40
CA GLY A 416 35.90 15.18 28.78
C GLY A 416 34.92 14.06 29.18
N ASP A 417 34.49 13.21 28.24
CA ASP A 417 33.66 12.03 28.53
C ASP A 417 34.35 10.74 28.03
N PRO A 418 34.76 9.83 28.92
CA PRO A 418 35.46 8.61 28.52
C PRO A 418 34.52 7.57 27.89
N ASN A 419 33.20 7.74 27.99
CA ASN A 419 32.23 6.74 27.57
C ASN A 419 32.00 6.76 26.06
N TRP A 420 31.76 5.57 25.50
CA TRP A 420 31.32 5.44 24.13
C TRP A 420 29.85 5.84 23.98
N ARG A 421 29.56 6.50 22.87
CA ARG A 421 28.22 6.76 22.38
C ARG A 421 28.02 5.97 21.10
N TRP A 422 26.82 5.46 20.89
CA TRP A 422 26.50 4.55 19.81
C TRP A 422 25.41 5.13 18.92
N TYR A 423 25.57 4.93 17.60
CA TYR A 423 24.54 5.31 16.63
C TYR A 423 23.26 4.52 16.89
N THR A 424 23.43 3.22 17.10
CA THR A 424 22.38 2.28 17.49
C THR A 424 21.83 2.64 18.87
N ASN A 425 20.55 3.00 18.90
CA ASN A 425 19.86 3.43 20.10
C ASN A 425 18.36 3.09 19.96
N LEU A 426 17.91 2.07 20.69
CA LEU A 426 16.52 1.62 20.66
C LEU A 426 15.55 2.69 21.17
N GLY A 427 15.96 3.50 22.17
CA GLY A 427 15.15 4.59 22.71
C GLY A 427 14.92 5.71 21.69
N ALA A 428 15.83 5.87 20.73
CA ALA A 428 15.71 6.82 19.62
C ALA A 428 15.30 6.14 18.29
N ASN A 429 14.83 4.89 18.35
CA ASN A 429 14.46 4.06 17.20
C ASN A 429 15.53 4.01 16.09
N ARG A 430 16.81 3.98 16.48
CA ARG A 430 17.97 3.80 15.58
C ARG A 430 18.54 2.40 15.72
N ARG A 431 18.66 1.68 14.60
CA ARG A 431 19.20 0.31 14.54
C ARG A 431 20.37 0.22 13.57
N ASP A 432 21.16 -0.85 13.73
CA ASP A 432 22.27 -1.18 12.83
C ASP A 432 21.81 -1.25 11.37
N HIS A 433 22.74 -0.95 10.47
CA HIS A 433 22.61 -1.26 9.05
C HIS A 433 22.96 -2.72 8.80
N ALA A 434 22.14 -3.43 8.01
CA ALA A 434 22.45 -4.78 7.57
C ALA A 434 23.17 -4.78 6.23
N ILE A 435 24.13 -5.68 6.04
CA ILE A 435 24.81 -5.89 4.76
C ILE A 435 24.68 -7.37 4.44
N THR A 436 23.97 -7.69 3.35
CA THR A 436 23.85 -9.06 2.86
C THR A 436 24.67 -9.19 1.59
N ILE A 437 25.66 -10.08 1.61
CA ILE A 437 26.52 -10.37 0.48
C ILE A 437 26.19 -11.79 0.03
N SER A 438 25.67 -11.93 -1.18
CA SER A 438 25.30 -13.24 -1.76
C SER A 438 26.33 -13.67 -2.82
N PRO A 439 26.46 -14.98 -3.10
CA PRO A 439 27.23 -15.43 -4.25
C PRO A 439 26.69 -14.82 -5.53
N LYS A 440 27.56 -14.37 -6.42
CA LYS A 440 27.19 -13.81 -7.73
C LYS A 440 26.33 -14.77 -8.55
N ASP A 441 26.61 -16.07 -8.47
CA ASP A 441 25.83 -17.11 -9.14
C ASP A 441 24.34 -17.11 -8.74
N ALA A 442 24.02 -16.70 -7.50
CA ALA A 442 22.62 -16.61 -7.05
C ALA A 442 21.83 -15.50 -7.77
N ARG A 443 22.49 -14.38 -8.14
CA ARG A 443 21.89 -13.33 -8.97
C ARG A 443 21.69 -13.82 -10.41
N ASP A 444 22.62 -14.64 -10.87
CA ASP A 444 22.70 -15.07 -12.27
C ASP A 444 21.88 -16.34 -12.54
N ILE A 445 21.09 -16.82 -11.57
CA ILE A 445 20.16 -17.94 -11.73
C ILE A 445 19.16 -17.65 -12.86
N ARG A 446 19.11 -18.57 -13.82
CA ARG A 446 18.11 -18.67 -14.88
C ARG A 446 17.44 -20.02 -14.73
N LEU A 447 16.38 -20.00 -13.93
CA LEU A 447 15.68 -21.18 -13.46
C LEU A 447 14.74 -21.74 -14.52
N TYR A 448 14.75 -23.05 -14.69
CA TYR A 448 13.71 -23.77 -15.43
C TYR A 448 13.09 -24.84 -14.52
N GLU A 449 11.80 -24.68 -14.20
CA GLU A 449 11.06 -25.65 -13.38
C GLU A 449 10.54 -26.80 -14.25
N ILE A 450 10.70 -28.04 -13.78
CA ILE A 450 10.29 -29.24 -14.49
C ILE A 450 9.54 -30.22 -13.61
N ASN A 451 8.61 -30.95 -14.24
CA ASN A 451 8.11 -32.20 -13.71
C ASN A 451 8.63 -33.34 -14.59
N VAL A 452 9.31 -34.31 -13.98
CA VAL A 452 9.96 -35.40 -14.71
C VAL A 452 8.97 -36.20 -15.56
N LEU A 453 7.73 -36.38 -15.10
CA LEU A 453 6.75 -37.25 -15.75
C LEU A 453 6.18 -36.65 -17.02
N ASN A 454 6.10 -35.32 -17.13
CA ASN A 454 5.38 -34.67 -18.22
C ASN A 454 6.28 -33.95 -19.22
N ILE A 455 7.53 -33.62 -18.87
CA ILE A 455 8.36 -32.70 -19.66
C ILE A 455 8.62 -33.19 -21.10
N GLU A 456 8.83 -34.51 -21.27
CA GLU A 456 8.95 -35.16 -22.58
C GLU A 456 7.78 -36.09 -22.93
N ALA A 457 6.73 -36.16 -22.11
CA ALA A 457 5.68 -37.17 -22.27
C ALA A 457 5.02 -37.13 -23.65
N SER A 458 4.85 -38.30 -24.27
CA SER A 458 4.17 -38.43 -25.56
C SER A 458 2.65 -38.66 -25.44
N GLY A 459 2.13 -38.73 -24.21
CA GLY A 459 0.73 -39.00 -23.91
C GLY A 459 0.41 -38.85 -22.43
N ASP A 460 -0.82 -39.16 -22.05
CA ASP A 460 -1.38 -39.04 -20.68
C ASP A 460 -1.34 -40.34 -19.88
N THR A 461 -0.70 -41.39 -20.42
CA THR A 461 -0.54 -42.69 -19.75
C THR A 461 0.82 -42.81 -19.05
N PHE A 462 0.91 -43.74 -18.09
CA PHE A 462 2.15 -44.00 -17.38
C PHE A 462 3.26 -44.54 -18.30
N GLU A 463 2.92 -45.33 -19.32
CA GLU A 463 3.86 -45.87 -20.30
C GLU A 463 4.43 -44.77 -21.21
N THR A 464 3.67 -43.69 -21.43
CA THR A 464 4.07 -42.55 -22.27
C THR A 464 4.66 -41.37 -21.50
N ARG A 465 4.93 -41.56 -20.19
CA ARG A 465 5.52 -40.54 -19.33
C ARG A 465 7.00 -40.32 -19.66
N SER A 466 7.50 -39.14 -19.33
CA SER A 466 8.94 -38.84 -19.34
C SER A 466 9.65 -39.41 -18.10
N THR A 467 10.97 -39.57 -18.22
CA THR A 467 11.86 -40.17 -17.21
C THR A 467 13.09 -39.31 -16.95
N LEU A 468 13.86 -39.59 -15.89
CA LEU A 468 15.16 -38.94 -15.65
C LEU A 468 16.17 -39.26 -16.77
N GLU A 469 16.05 -40.43 -17.38
CA GLU A 469 16.85 -40.85 -18.52
C GLU A 469 16.56 -40.04 -19.78
N ASP A 470 15.30 -39.63 -20.00
CA ASP A 470 14.92 -38.75 -21.10
C ASP A 470 15.63 -37.39 -20.99
N LEU A 471 15.74 -36.83 -19.77
CA LEU A 471 16.34 -35.50 -19.55
C LEU A 471 17.77 -35.35 -20.09
N HIS A 472 18.53 -36.45 -20.18
CA HIS A 472 19.92 -36.46 -20.64
C HIS A 472 20.16 -37.43 -21.81
N ASN A 473 19.09 -37.82 -22.53
CA ASN A 473 19.12 -38.73 -23.68
C ASN A 473 19.85 -40.05 -23.42
N ALA A 474 19.64 -40.67 -22.26
CA ALA A 474 20.28 -41.94 -21.96
C ALA A 474 19.90 -43.01 -23.01
N ALA A 475 20.80 -43.94 -23.27
CA ALA A 475 20.51 -45.03 -24.19
C ALA A 475 19.27 -45.83 -23.73
N GLY A 476 18.31 -46.00 -24.64
CA GLY A 476 17.05 -46.69 -24.36
C GLY A 476 16.07 -45.89 -23.48
N ALA A 477 16.27 -44.59 -23.29
CA ALA A 477 15.25 -43.72 -22.71
C ALA A 477 14.00 -43.70 -23.63
N PRO A 478 12.77 -43.70 -23.07
CA PRO A 478 11.53 -43.83 -23.83
C PRO A 478 11.39 -42.84 -25.01
N HIS A 479 11.93 -41.63 -24.89
CA HIS A 479 11.75 -40.56 -25.86
C HIS A 479 13.02 -40.18 -26.65
N ASN A 480 14.12 -40.95 -26.50
CA ASN A 480 15.41 -40.66 -27.17
C ASN A 480 15.29 -40.55 -28.71
N GLY A 481 14.36 -41.28 -29.34
CA GLY A 481 14.11 -41.23 -30.79
C GLY A 481 13.29 -40.02 -31.28
N SER A 482 12.72 -39.23 -30.37
CA SER A 482 11.90 -38.05 -30.66
C SER A 482 12.08 -36.98 -29.56
N ASN A 483 13.34 -36.75 -29.18
CA ASN A 483 13.75 -35.79 -28.17
C ASN A 483 13.27 -34.37 -28.53
N ARG A 484 12.45 -33.80 -27.65
CA ARG A 484 11.91 -32.43 -27.75
C ARG A 484 12.53 -31.51 -26.70
N TRP A 485 13.13 -32.08 -25.67
CA TRP A 485 13.64 -31.42 -24.50
C TRP A 485 14.74 -32.28 -23.86
N ASP A 486 15.93 -31.70 -23.67
CA ASP A 486 17.04 -32.31 -22.96
C ASP A 486 17.95 -31.24 -22.32
N LEU A 487 19.03 -31.65 -21.65
CA LEU A 487 20.01 -30.73 -21.09
C LEU A 487 20.69 -29.83 -22.15
N ASP A 488 20.82 -30.24 -23.41
CA ASP A 488 21.46 -29.45 -24.45
C ASP A 488 20.52 -28.35 -24.97
N TYR A 489 19.24 -28.66 -25.14
CA TYR A 489 18.15 -27.71 -25.37
C TYR A 489 18.11 -26.65 -24.27
N LEU A 490 18.16 -27.06 -23.00
CA LEU A 490 18.15 -26.13 -21.86
C LEU A 490 19.38 -25.22 -21.82
N LYS A 491 20.57 -25.75 -22.10
CA LYS A 491 21.79 -24.95 -22.22
C LYS A 491 21.68 -23.95 -23.37
N ASN A 492 21.12 -24.35 -24.51
CA ASN A 492 20.87 -23.45 -25.65
C ASN A 492 19.82 -22.38 -25.33
N LEU A 493 18.83 -22.71 -24.51
CA LEU A 493 17.85 -21.76 -23.96
C LEU A 493 18.51 -20.77 -22.97
N GLY A 494 19.69 -21.11 -22.46
CA GLY A 494 20.45 -20.29 -21.52
C GLY A 494 20.08 -20.52 -20.05
N ALA A 495 19.37 -21.61 -19.74
CA ALA A 495 19.11 -22.02 -18.36
C ALA A 495 20.39 -22.53 -17.70
N ASN A 496 20.59 -22.23 -16.43
CA ASN A 496 21.74 -22.69 -15.64
C ASN A 496 21.33 -23.34 -14.31
N TRP A 497 20.03 -23.40 -14.01
CA TRP A 497 19.50 -24.06 -12.84
C TRP A 497 18.20 -24.80 -13.15
N LEU A 498 18.06 -26.01 -12.62
CA LEU A 498 16.83 -26.79 -12.72
C LEU A 498 16.13 -26.84 -11.37
N TRP A 499 14.85 -26.50 -11.37
CA TRP A 499 13.97 -26.78 -10.24
C TRP A 499 13.15 -28.00 -10.58
N PHE A 500 13.40 -29.11 -9.91
CA PHE A 500 12.52 -30.27 -10.00
C PHE A 500 11.32 -30.07 -9.09
N GLN A 501 10.11 -30.21 -9.62
CA GLN A 501 8.96 -30.55 -8.78
C GLN A 501 9.29 -31.79 -7.94
N PRO A 502 8.66 -31.97 -6.76
CA PRO A 502 9.10 -32.97 -5.80
C PRO A 502 9.39 -34.34 -6.44
N ILE A 503 10.63 -34.80 -6.26
CA ILE A 503 11.11 -36.06 -6.83
C ILE A 503 10.98 -37.24 -5.87
N HIS A 504 10.38 -37.01 -4.71
CA HIS A 504 10.21 -38.02 -3.68
C HIS A 504 8.92 -38.81 -3.90
N PRO A 505 8.80 -40.04 -3.38
CA PRO A 505 7.57 -40.80 -3.46
C PRO A 505 6.38 -40.05 -2.83
N PRO A 506 5.29 -39.83 -3.58
CA PRO A 506 4.08 -39.22 -3.05
C PRO A 506 3.23 -40.23 -2.27
N ALA A 507 2.38 -39.72 -1.37
CA ALA A 507 1.44 -40.49 -0.59
C ALA A 507 0.32 -41.03 -1.48
N ARG A 508 -0.06 -42.29 -1.22
CA ARG A 508 -1.21 -42.93 -1.87
C ARG A 508 -2.54 -42.64 -1.19
N ASP A 509 -2.53 -42.54 0.13
CA ASP A 509 -3.75 -42.35 0.92
C ASP A 509 -4.28 -40.93 0.75
N GLY A 510 -5.60 -40.80 0.59
CA GLY A 510 -6.24 -39.48 0.48
C GLY A 510 -6.03 -38.78 -0.87
N ARG A 511 -5.64 -39.50 -1.92
CA ARG A 511 -5.62 -38.97 -3.28
C ARG A 511 -7.03 -38.72 -3.78
N GLU A 512 -7.19 -37.61 -4.50
CA GLU A 512 -8.47 -37.22 -5.10
C GLU A 512 -8.90 -38.24 -6.17
N PRO A 513 -10.16 -38.68 -6.18
CA PRO A 513 -10.75 -39.44 -7.29
C PRO A 513 -10.71 -38.64 -8.60
N VAL A 514 -10.48 -39.29 -9.73
CA VAL A 514 -10.45 -38.63 -11.05
C VAL A 514 -11.77 -37.90 -11.41
N ASP A 515 -12.88 -38.32 -10.78
CA ASP A 515 -14.21 -37.71 -10.92
C ASP A 515 -14.58 -36.77 -9.76
N GLY A 516 -13.62 -36.40 -8.92
CA GLY A 516 -13.77 -35.47 -7.81
C GLY A 516 -14.25 -36.13 -6.50
N TRP A 517 -14.19 -35.37 -5.40
CA TRP A 517 -14.59 -35.86 -4.08
C TRP A 517 -16.07 -36.27 -4.03
N GLY A 518 -16.34 -37.50 -3.58
CA GLY A 518 -17.68 -38.09 -3.55
C GLY A 518 -18.04 -38.89 -4.81
N GLY A 519 -17.15 -38.91 -5.81
CA GLY A 519 -17.24 -39.78 -6.98
C GLY A 519 -16.88 -41.24 -6.71
N SER A 520 -16.96 -42.06 -7.75
CA SER A 520 -16.62 -43.50 -7.74
C SER A 520 -15.42 -43.86 -8.60
N GLY A 521 -14.79 -42.85 -9.21
CA GLY A 521 -13.60 -42.99 -10.04
C GLY A 521 -12.40 -43.46 -9.23
N LEU A 522 -11.43 -44.04 -9.94
CA LEU A 522 -10.13 -44.37 -9.35
C LEU A 522 -9.42 -43.07 -8.92
N PRO A 523 -8.61 -43.08 -7.84
CA PRO A 523 -7.77 -41.94 -7.49
C PRO A 523 -6.77 -41.57 -8.60
N TYR A 524 -6.35 -40.30 -8.67
CA TYR A 524 -5.25 -39.88 -9.53
C TYR A 524 -3.96 -40.65 -9.20
N GLU A 525 -3.21 -41.02 -10.25
CA GLU A 525 -1.94 -41.74 -10.16
C GLU A 525 -0.84 -40.96 -10.90
N PRO A 526 0.33 -40.70 -10.27
CA PRO A 526 0.72 -41.08 -8.90
C PRO A 526 0.04 -40.24 -7.80
N GLY A 527 -0.77 -39.25 -8.16
CA GLY A 527 -1.37 -38.26 -7.22
C GLY A 527 -0.53 -36.99 -7.14
N SER A 528 -0.78 -36.16 -6.13
CA SER A 528 -0.03 -34.90 -5.96
C SER A 528 1.44 -35.18 -5.61
N PRO A 529 2.43 -34.63 -6.35
CA PRO A 529 3.84 -34.78 -6.02
C PRO A 529 4.19 -34.16 -4.66
N TYR A 530 3.35 -33.25 -4.13
CA TYR A 530 3.58 -32.58 -2.85
C TYR A 530 3.15 -33.40 -1.63
N ALA A 531 2.55 -34.56 -1.81
CA ALA A 531 2.14 -35.43 -0.70
C ALA A 531 3.30 -36.35 -0.23
N VAL A 532 4.51 -35.83 -0.06
CA VAL A 532 5.72 -36.64 0.14
C VAL A 532 5.65 -37.49 1.42
N LYS A 533 5.98 -38.80 1.34
CA LYS A 533 6.15 -39.68 2.50
C LYS A 533 7.62 -39.96 2.86
N ASN A 534 8.49 -40.12 1.87
CA ASN A 534 9.91 -40.40 2.09
C ASN A 534 10.82 -39.33 1.47
N PHE A 535 11.37 -38.46 2.31
CA PHE A 535 12.27 -37.37 1.90
C PHE A 535 13.70 -37.83 1.58
N PHE A 536 14.03 -39.11 1.78
CA PHE A 536 15.38 -39.64 1.64
C PHE A 536 15.60 -40.48 0.38
N GLU A 537 14.59 -40.65 -0.46
CA GLU A 537 14.70 -41.41 -1.71
C GLU A 537 14.10 -40.67 -2.91
N VAL A 538 14.59 -41.00 -4.10
CA VAL A 538 14.00 -40.55 -5.37
C VAL A 538 12.95 -41.55 -5.79
N SER A 539 11.78 -41.08 -6.21
CA SER A 539 10.67 -41.94 -6.60
C SER A 539 11.06 -42.84 -7.78
N PRO A 540 10.90 -44.17 -7.66
CA PRO A 540 11.33 -45.10 -8.70
C PRO A 540 10.50 -44.97 -9.98
N ILE A 541 9.33 -44.32 -9.92
CA ILE A 541 8.49 -44.07 -11.11
C ILE A 541 9.20 -43.20 -12.15
N PHE A 542 10.22 -42.44 -11.77
CA PHE A 542 10.94 -41.55 -12.67
C PHE A 542 12.01 -42.24 -13.52
N THR A 543 12.31 -43.53 -13.29
CA THR A 543 13.25 -44.27 -14.16
C THR A 543 12.52 -45.05 -15.25
N LYS A 544 13.17 -45.20 -16.41
CA LYS A 544 12.75 -46.13 -17.47
C LYS A 544 12.69 -47.59 -17.04
N ASP A 545 13.49 -47.98 -16.04
CA ASP A 545 13.63 -49.38 -15.61
C ASP A 545 12.56 -49.77 -14.57
N PHE A 546 11.61 -48.87 -14.29
CA PHE A 546 10.49 -49.16 -13.40
C PHE A 546 9.59 -50.24 -13.99
N SER A 547 9.70 -51.45 -13.45
CA SER A 547 8.88 -52.61 -13.80
C SER A 547 7.83 -52.94 -12.74
N GLY A 548 7.70 -52.09 -11.72
CA GLY A 548 6.71 -52.23 -10.66
C GLY A 548 5.31 -51.86 -11.15
N SER A 549 4.30 -52.23 -10.38
CA SER A 549 3.00 -51.59 -10.53
C SER A 549 3.19 -50.12 -10.13
N PRO A 550 2.78 -49.12 -10.94
CA PRO A 550 2.71 -47.75 -10.44
C PRO A 550 1.72 -47.64 -9.27
N PHE A 551 0.97 -48.73 -8.98
CA PHE A 551 0.13 -48.95 -7.82
C PHE A 551 0.82 -49.63 -6.61
N ASP A 552 2.01 -50.22 -6.78
CA ASP A 552 2.82 -50.84 -5.71
C ASP A 552 4.12 -50.07 -5.50
N ASN A 553 4.04 -49.00 -4.72
CA ASN A 553 5.21 -48.44 -4.05
C ASN A 553 4.97 -48.69 -2.55
N ASN A 554 5.12 -49.94 -2.13
CA ASN A 554 5.34 -50.24 -0.72
C ASN A 554 6.84 -50.07 -0.48
N ASP A 555 7.20 -48.86 -0.08
CA ASP A 555 8.05 -48.63 1.10
C ASP A 555 7.65 -47.29 1.75
#